data_AF-A0AAW1HQ24-F1
#
_entry.id   AF-A0AAW1HQ24-F1
#
_cell.length_a   1.000
_cell.length_b   1.000
_cell.length_c   1.000
_cell.angle_alpha   90.00
_cell.angle_beta   90.00
_cell.angle_gamma   90.00
#
_symmetry.space_group_name_H-M   'P 1'
#
loop_
_entity.id
_entity.type
_entity.pdbx_description
1 polymer ?
#
loop_
_entity_poly.entity_id
_entity_poly.type
_entity_poly.pdbx_seq_one_letter_code
_entity_poly.pdbx_strand_id
1 'polypeptide(L)'
;MTAVKPPQHPMFNLRRSLLTIATLTLITFTFISLKSLRPTSVSSVAADAAATATSPVLRVDTAVESAEEMSEVYHSPEIFRLNYAEMERKFKVYIYPDGDPNTFYQTPRKLTGKYASEGYFFQNIRESRFRTDDPDQAHLFFIPISCHKMRGKGTSYENMTVIVKDYVEGLIAKYPYWNRTLGADHFFVTCHDVGVRATEGLPLLVKNSIRVVCSPSYNVDFIPHKDVALPQVLQPFALPAGGNDIENR
;
A
#
# COMPACT_ATOMS: atom_id res chain seq x y z
N MET A 1 -35.08 -40.14 58.26
CA MET A 1 -33.76 -40.00 57.63
C MET A 1 -33.86 -40.48 56.19
N THR A 2 -34.00 -39.56 55.24
CA THR A 2 -34.08 -39.85 53.80
C THR A 2 -33.01 -39.03 53.10
N ALA A 3 -32.09 -39.72 52.42
CA ALA A 3 -30.98 -39.09 51.70
C ALA A 3 -31.44 -38.57 50.34
N VAL A 4 -31.19 -37.29 50.07
CA VAL A 4 -31.48 -36.62 48.79
C VAL A 4 -30.26 -36.76 47.86
N LYS A 5 -30.51 -37.24 46.63
CA LYS A 5 -29.51 -37.40 45.57
C LYS A 5 -29.35 -36.09 44.77
N PRO A 6 -28.14 -35.67 44.36
CA PRO A 6 -27.96 -34.41 43.64
C PRO A 6 -28.28 -34.56 42.13
N PRO A 7 -28.65 -33.46 41.44
CA PRO A 7 -29.04 -33.49 40.04
C PRO A 7 -27.81 -33.51 39.11
N GLN A 8 -27.84 -34.37 38.08
CA GLN A 8 -26.87 -34.37 36.99
C GLN A 8 -27.30 -33.36 35.91
N HIS A 9 -26.50 -32.31 35.70
CA HIS A 9 -26.71 -31.24 34.71
C HIS A 9 -25.95 -31.48 33.38
N PRO A 10 -26.33 -30.79 32.27
CA PRO A 10 -26.19 -31.27 30.90
C PRO A 10 -24.91 -30.79 30.20
N MET A 11 -23.72 -31.06 30.75
CA MET A 11 -22.45 -30.67 30.10
C MET A 11 -22.17 -31.44 28.79
N PHE A 12 -22.82 -32.59 28.58
CA PHE A 12 -22.59 -33.46 27.42
C PHE A 12 -23.14 -32.87 26.10
N ASN A 13 -24.18 -32.03 26.17
CA ASN A 13 -24.85 -31.48 25.00
C ASN A 13 -24.09 -30.30 24.37
N LEU A 14 -23.42 -29.47 25.17
CA LEU A 14 -22.68 -28.31 24.69
C LEU A 14 -21.44 -28.72 23.89
N ARG A 15 -20.69 -29.71 24.38
CA ARG A 15 -19.46 -30.18 23.72
C ARG A 15 -19.75 -30.86 22.37
N ARG A 16 -20.87 -31.61 22.27
CA ARG A 16 -21.34 -32.18 20.99
C ARG A 16 -21.78 -31.10 20.02
N SER A 17 -22.50 -30.08 20.49
CA SER A 17 -22.94 -28.95 19.66
C SER A 17 -21.77 -28.17 19.08
N LEU A 18 -20.72 -27.92 19.87
CA LEU A 18 -19.52 -27.22 19.40
C LEU A 18 -18.76 -28.05 18.36
N LEU A 19 -18.67 -29.37 18.55
CA LEU A 19 -18.01 -30.27 17.60
C LEU A 19 -18.75 -30.30 16.26
N THR A 20 -20.09 -30.34 16.27
CA THR A 20 -20.89 -30.34 15.04
C THR A 20 -20.76 -29.05 14.25
N ILE A 21 -20.73 -27.89 14.94
CA ILE A 21 -20.54 -26.59 14.29
C ILE A 21 -19.16 -26.53 13.64
N ALA A 22 -18.11 -26.95 14.36
CA ALA A 22 -16.74 -26.97 13.84
C ALA A 22 -16.59 -27.89 12.61
N THR A 23 -17.23 -29.07 12.62
CA THR A 23 -17.21 -29.97 11.46
C THR A 23 -17.94 -29.37 10.26
N LEU A 24 -19.08 -28.70 10.47
CA LEU A 24 -19.85 -28.11 9.39
C LEU A 24 -19.11 -26.94 8.74
N THR A 25 -18.42 -26.12 9.54
CA THR A 25 -17.59 -25.02 9.04
C THR A 25 -16.39 -25.51 8.22
N LEU A 26 -15.77 -26.62 8.63
CA LEU A 26 -14.64 -27.20 7.91
C LEU A 26 -15.08 -27.80 6.56
N ILE A 27 -16.22 -28.48 6.52
CA ILE A 27 -16.78 -29.08 5.30
C ILE A 27 -17.20 -27.98 4.31
N THR A 28 -17.82 -26.90 4.78
CA THR A 28 -18.20 -25.77 3.90
C THR A 28 -16.98 -25.04 3.35
N PHE A 29 -15.97 -24.79 4.18
CA PHE A 29 -14.72 -24.15 3.72
C PHE A 29 -14.01 -24.97 2.64
N THR A 30 -13.87 -26.28 2.86
CA THR A 30 -13.25 -27.19 1.88
C THR A 30 -14.04 -27.26 0.56
N PHE A 31 -15.37 -27.30 0.61
CA PHE A 31 -16.20 -27.31 -0.60
C PHE A 31 -16.07 -26.03 -1.44
N ILE A 32 -15.97 -24.87 -0.79
CA ILE A 32 -15.80 -23.58 -1.46
C ILE A 32 -14.42 -23.52 -2.12
N SER A 33 -13.36 -23.97 -1.42
CA SER A 33 -12.01 -24.05 -1.98
C SER A 33 -11.92 -24.98 -3.19
N LEU A 34 -12.55 -26.15 -3.16
CA LEU A 34 -12.54 -27.09 -4.31
C LEU A 34 -13.32 -26.56 -5.52
N LYS A 35 -14.41 -25.81 -5.33
CA LYS A 35 -15.14 -25.18 -6.44
C LYS A 35 -14.34 -24.04 -7.09
N SER A 36 -13.53 -23.33 -6.32
CA SER A 36 -12.66 -22.26 -6.83
C SER A 36 -11.51 -22.78 -7.70
N LEU A 37 -11.17 -24.07 -7.61
CA LEU A 37 -10.05 -24.70 -8.31
C LEU A 37 -10.41 -25.37 -9.64
N ARG A 38 -11.66 -25.27 -10.12
CA ARG A 38 -12.03 -25.76 -11.45
C ARG A 38 -12.04 -24.61 -12.47
N PRO A 39 -11.07 -24.55 -13.41
CA PRO A 39 -11.16 -23.66 -14.55
C PRO A 39 -12.19 -24.22 -15.55
N THR A 40 -13.10 -23.37 -16.01
CA THR A 40 -14.00 -23.63 -17.14
C THR A 40 -13.17 -23.68 -18.43
N SER A 41 -13.11 -24.84 -19.08
CA SER A 41 -12.45 -25.01 -20.37
C SER A 41 -13.27 -24.35 -21.48
N VAL A 42 -12.74 -23.30 -22.11
CA VAL A 42 -13.30 -22.74 -23.35
C VAL A 42 -12.49 -23.28 -24.53
N SER A 43 -13.21 -23.89 -25.47
CA SER A 43 -12.71 -24.59 -26.65
C SER A 43 -12.12 -23.60 -27.67
N SER A 44 -10.88 -23.81 -28.13
CA SER A 44 -10.26 -23.04 -29.21
C SER A 44 -10.62 -23.64 -30.58
N VAL A 45 -11.24 -22.84 -31.45
CA VAL A 45 -11.44 -23.16 -32.87
C VAL A 45 -10.24 -22.61 -33.65
N ALA A 46 -9.61 -23.48 -34.44
CA ALA A 46 -8.53 -23.15 -35.36
C ALA A 46 -9.06 -22.46 -36.63
N ALA A 47 -8.27 -21.55 -37.21
CA ALA A 47 -8.33 -21.23 -38.64
C ALA A 47 -6.98 -20.70 -39.14
N ASP A 48 -6.43 -21.42 -40.11
CA ASP A 48 -5.31 -21.05 -40.98
C ASP A 48 -5.63 -19.85 -41.88
N ALA A 49 -4.61 -19.05 -42.23
CA ALA A 49 -4.38 -18.58 -43.61
C ALA A 49 -3.01 -17.89 -43.76
N ALA A 50 -2.31 -18.24 -44.83
CA ALA A 50 -0.96 -17.82 -45.17
C ALA A 50 -0.89 -16.57 -46.06
N ALA A 51 0.27 -15.90 -45.96
CA ALA A 51 1.02 -15.13 -46.97
C ALA A 51 0.42 -13.84 -47.58
N THR A 52 1.16 -12.71 -47.48
CA THR A 52 2.00 -12.15 -48.58
C THR A 52 2.72 -10.88 -48.11
N ALA A 53 3.97 -10.72 -48.55
CA ALA A 53 4.98 -9.73 -48.15
C ALA A 53 4.72 -8.29 -48.64
N THR A 54 5.07 -7.27 -47.84
CA THR A 54 5.97 -6.15 -48.23
C THR A 54 6.32 -5.26 -47.01
N SER A 55 7.60 -5.08 -46.71
CA SER A 55 8.08 -4.14 -45.67
C SER A 55 8.02 -2.69 -46.13
N PRO A 56 7.88 -1.75 -45.18
CA PRO A 56 8.87 -0.70 -45.07
C PRO A 56 9.43 -0.63 -43.65
N VAL A 57 10.75 -0.65 -43.57
CA VAL A 57 11.57 -0.48 -42.36
C VAL A 57 11.38 0.93 -41.83
N LEU A 58 10.53 1.13 -40.81
CA LEU A 58 10.57 2.30 -39.95
C LEU A 58 9.77 2.06 -38.65
N ARG A 59 10.47 2.06 -37.50
CA ARG A 59 9.92 2.10 -36.12
C ARG A 59 9.09 0.89 -35.66
N VAL A 60 9.69 -0.30 -35.65
CA VAL A 60 9.09 -1.50 -35.02
C VAL A 60 9.82 -1.90 -33.73
N ASP A 61 11.11 -1.58 -33.61
CA ASP A 61 11.97 -2.15 -32.56
C ASP A 61 11.56 -1.76 -31.13
N THR A 62 11.11 -0.52 -30.89
CA THR A 62 10.68 -0.09 -29.53
C THR A 62 9.32 -0.63 -29.08
N ALA A 63 8.42 -0.96 -30.02
CA ALA A 63 7.11 -1.50 -29.69
C ALA A 63 7.15 -3.02 -29.48
N VAL A 64 8.07 -3.71 -30.14
CA VAL A 64 8.23 -5.16 -30.02
C VAL A 64 9.00 -5.53 -28.76
N GLU A 65 10.08 -4.81 -28.42
CA GLU A 65 10.82 -5.05 -27.16
C GLU A 65 9.95 -4.81 -25.92
N SER A 66 9.15 -3.74 -25.91
CA SER A 66 8.24 -3.44 -24.79
C SER A 66 7.06 -4.41 -24.66
N ALA A 67 6.65 -5.05 -25.76
CA ALA A 67 5.61 -6.07 -25.75
C ALA A 67 6.15 -7.42 -25.27
N GLU A 68 7.38 -7.79 -25.65
CA GLU A 68 8.03 -9.03 -25.19
C GLU A 68 8.44 -8.96 -23.71
N GLU A 69 8.99 -7.84 -23.22
CA GLU A 69 9.34 -7.65 -21.79
C GLU A 69 8.13 -7.77 -20.86
N MET A 70 6.96 -7.26 -21.25
CA MET A 70 5.76 -7.40 -20.44
C MET A 70 5.25 -8.86 -20.42
N SER A 71 5.61 -9.68 -21.40
CA SER A 71 5.13 -11.06 -21.51
C SER A 71 5.74 -12.00 -20.48
N GLU A 72 6.98 -11.74 -20.05
CA GLU A 72 7.69 -12.59 -19.09
C GLU A 72 7.36 -12.25 -17.63
N VAL A 73 7.03 -10.98 -17.33
CA VAL A 73 6.78 -10.51 -15.95
C VAL A 73 5.34 -10.79 -15.50
N TYR A 74 4.36 -10.66 -16.40
CA TYR A 74 2.94 -10.76 -16.05
C TYR A 74 2.33 -12.07 -16.54
N HIS A 75 1.57 -12.75 -15.68
CA HIS A 75 0.82 -13.96 -16.05
C HIS A 75 -0.10 -13.75 -17.26
N SER A 76 -0.64 -12.55 -17.43
CA SER A 76 -1.40 -12.16 -18.62
C SER A 76 -1.17 -10.66 -18.91
N PRO A 77 -0.32 -10.33 -19.90
CA PRO A 77 0.00 -8.95 -20.24
C PRO A 77 -1.21 -8.17 -20.76
N GLU A 78 -2.09 -8.83 -21.52
CA GLU A 78 -3.29 -8.22 -22.05
C GLU A 78 -4.26 -7.81 -20.93
N ILE A 79 -4.51 -8.71 -19.98
CA ILE A 79 -5.38 -8.44 -18.82
C ILE A 79 -4.76 -7.34 -17.94
N PHE A 80 -3.45 -7.40 -17.69
CA PHE A 80 -2.76 -6.34 -16.96
C PHE A 80 -2.95 -4.98 -17.65
N ARG A 81 -2.73 -4.89 -18.97
CA ARG A 81 -2.89 -3.65 -19.74
C ARG A 81 -4.31 -3.09 -19.64
N LEU A 82 -5.33 -3.93 -19.76
CA LEU A 82 -6.73 -3.52 -19.66
C LEU A 82 -7.07 -3.03 -18.24
N ASN A 83 -6.67 -3.78 -17.22
CA ASN A 83 -6.89 -3.41 -15.82
C ASN A 83 -6.14 -2.13 -15.44
N TYR A 84 -4.90 -1.98 -15.91
CA TYR A 84 -4.10 -0.78 -15.68
C TYR A 84 -4.75 0.44 -16.32
N ALA A 85 -5.20 0.34 -17.58
CA ALA A 85 -5.92 1.44 -18.23
C ALA A 85 -7.23 1.81 -17.51
N GLU A 86 -7.96 0.83 -16.98
CA GLU A 86 -9.15 1.09 -16.16
C GLU A 86 -8.81 1.77 -14.83
N MET A 87 -7.76 1.28 -14.13
CA MET A 87 -7.23 1.91 -12.92
C MET A 87 -6.84 3.36 -13.21
N GLU A 88 -6.12 3.63 -14.31
CA GLU A 88 -5.68 4.97 -14.65
C GLU A 88 -6.84 5.97 -14.84
N ARG A 89 -8.00 5.48 -15.26
CA ARG A 89 -9.21 6.29 -15.47
C ARG A 89 -10.04 6.47 -14.19
N LYS A 90 -10.17 5.41 -13.38
CA LYS A 90 -11.09 5.39 -12.23
C LYS A 90 -10.43 5.71 -10.90
N PHE A 91 -9.14 5.42 -10.75
CA PHE A 91 -8.46 5.53 -9.48
C PHE A 91 -8.45 6.97 -8.98
N LYS A 92 -8.77 7.14 -7.69
CA LYS A 92 -8.86 8.44 -7.03
C LYS A 92 -8.23 8.42 -5.66
N VAL A 93 -7.50 9.49 -5.36
CA VAL A 93 -6.82 9.74 -4.10
C VAL A 93 -7.33 11.04 -3.52
N TYR A 94 -7.90 10.97 -2.32
CA TYR A 94 -8.20 12.15 -1.53
C TYR A 94 -6.96 12.55 -0.74
N ILE A 95 -6.58 13.82 -0.78
CA ILE A 95 -5.47 14.35 0.00
C ILE A 95 -6.06 15.13 1.17
N TYR A 96 -5.67 14.78 2.39
CA TYR A 96 -6.13 15.52 3.56
C TYR A 96 -5.79 17.01 3.44
N PRO A 97 -6.77 17.91 3.60
CA PRO A 97 -6.59 19.32 3.28
C PRO A 97 -5.83 20.07 4.40
N ASP A 98 -5.57 19.43 5.54
CA ASP A 98 -4.97 20.01 6.75
C ASP A 98 -3.46 20.22 6.66
N GLY A 99 -3.02 20.75 5.52
CA GLY A 99 -1.70 21.32 5.38
C GLY A 99 -1.72 22.81 5.63
N ASP A 100 -1.64 23.26 6.89
CA ASP A 100 -1.38 24.67 7.20
C ASP A 100 -0.14 25.13 6.41
N PRO A 101 -0.18 26.27 5.70
CA PRO A 101 0.96 26.80 4.96
C PRO A 101 2.28 26.88 5.74
N ASN A 102 2.21 27.02 7.06
CA ASN A 102 3.37 27.08 7.96
C ASN A 102 3.86 25.71 8.46
N THR A 103 3.13 24.62 8.19
CA THR A 103 3.40 23.27 8.71
C THR A 103 4.22 22.39 7.76
N PHE A 104 4.43 21.13 8.17
CA PHE A 104 5.23 20.11 7.49
C PHE A 104 4.50 19.40 6.37
N TYR A 105 3.39 19.94 5.85
CA TYR A 105 2.47 19.18 5.00
C TYR A 105 2.39 19.70 3.55
N GLN A 106 3.33 20.54 3.15
CA GLN A 106 3.47 21.04 1.79
C GLN A 106 4.62 20.36 1.05
N THR A 107 4.60 20.45 -0.28
CA THR A 107 5.75 20.07 -1.13
C THR A 107 7.03 20.74 -0.60
N PRO A 108 8.09 19.96 -0.33
CA PRO A 108 9.43 20.48 -0.03
C PRO A 108 9.85 21.61 -0.98
N ARG A 109 10.37 22.72 -0.43
CA ARG A 109 10.85 23.88 -1.23
C ARG A 109 12.08 23.56 -2.09
N LYS A 110 12.83 22.51 -1.75
CA LYS A 110 14.02 22.06 -2.49
C LYS A 110 13.87 20.57 -2.77
N LEU A 111 13.79 20.21 -4.04
CA LEU A 111 13.78 18.83 -4.53
C LEU A 111 15.22 18.35 -4.77
N THR A 112 16.07 18.44 -3.75
CA THR A 112 17.48 18.07 -3.85
C THR A 112 17.90 17.15 -2.73
N GLY A 113 19.03 16.47 -2.89
CA GLY A 113 19.50 15.53 -1.87
C GLY A 113 18.79 14.19 -1.92
N LYS A 114 19.13 13.32 -0.97
CA LYS A 114 18.47 12.02 -0.77
C LYS A 114 16.94 12.11 -0.65
N TYR A 115 16.41 13.20 -0.10
CA TYR A 115 14.97 13.38 0.11
C TYR A 115 14.17 13.88 -1.11
N ALA A 116 14.80 14.03 -2.29
CA ALA A 116 14.13 14.58 -3.47
C ALA A 116 12.90 13.75 -3.88
N SER A 117 12.95 12.42 -3.76
CA SER A 117 11.81 11.53 -4.05
C SER A 117 10.56 11.85 -3.23
N GLU A 118 10.70 12.24 -1.95
CA GLU A 118 9.56 12.66 -1.12
C GLU A 118 8.88 13.88 -1.74
N GLY A 119 9.67 14.86 -2.16
CA GLY A 119 9.14 16.08 -2.72
C GLY A 119 8.52 15.90 -4.11
N TYR A 120 9.14 15.08 -4.97
CA TYR A 120 8.55 14.72 -6.26
C TYR A 120 7.23 13.97 -6.07
N PHE A 121 7.15 13.05 -5.10
CA PHE A 121 5.89 12.38 -4.79
C PHE A 121 4.80 13.39 -4.40
N PHE A 122 5.13 14.31 -3.50
CA PHE A 122 4.21 15.37 -3.04
C PHE A 122 3.71 16.26 -4.18
N GLN A 123 4.59 16.60 -5.13
CA GLN A 123 4.23 17.37 -6.31
C GLN A 123 3.33 16.54 -7.24
N ASN A 124 3.82 15.37 -7.65
CA ASN A 124 3.17 14.53 -8.64
C ASN A 124 1.76 14.10 -8.18
N ILE A 125 1.57 13.71 -6.91
CA ILE A 125 0.24 13.29 -6.45
C ILE A 125 -0.76 14.45 -6.47
N ARG A 126 -0.33 15.68 -6.15
CA ARG A 126 -1.18 16.88 -6.13
C ARG A 126 -1.57 17.34 -7.53
N GLU A 127 -0.66 17.21 -8.48
CA GLU A 127 -0.84 17.61 -9.89
C GLU A 127 -1.43 16.47 -10.75
N SER A 128 -1.51 15.25 -10.22
CA SER A 128 -2.01 14.09 -10.96
C SER A 128 -3.52 14.14 -11.20
N ARG A 129 -3.96 13.45 -12.27
CA ARG A 129 -5.37 13.14 -12.55
C ARG A 129 -6.03 12.23 -11.50
N PHE A 130 -5.24 11.63 -10.62
CA PHE A 130 -5.73 10.76 -9.55
C PHE A 130 -6.28 11.56 -8.37
N ARG A 131 -5.91 12.83 -8.21
CA ARG A 131 -6.45 13.64 -7.12
C ARG A 131 -7.97 13.81 -7.25
N THR A 132 -8.66 13.70 -6.12
CA THR A 132 -10.06 14.12 -5.94
C THR A 132 -10.18 15.02 -4.72
N ASP A 133 -11.07 16.01 -4.78
CA ASP A 133 -11.49 16.79 -3.62
C ASP A 133 -12.78 16.22 -2.99
N ASP A 134 -13.40 15.22 -3.63
CA ASP A 134 -14.53 14.46 -3.10
C ASP A 134 -14.03 13.16 -2.42
N PRO A 135 -14.16 13.04 -1.08
CA PRO A 135 -13.73 11.85 -0.33
C PRO A 135 -14.57 10.60 -0.63
N ASP A 136 -15.81 10.74 -1.09
CA ASP A 136 -16.69 9.59 -1.38
C ASP A 136 -16.28 8.89 -2.68
N GLN A 137 -15.59 9.60 -3.57
CA GLN A 137 -14.98 9.03 -4.78
C GLN A 137 -13.60 8.41 -4.53
N ALA A 138 -13.03 8.60 -3.34
CA ALA A 138 -11.64 8.24 -3.06
C ALA A 138 -11.46 6.74 -2.78
N HIS A 139 -10.50 6.16 -3.50
CA HIS A 139 -10.04 4.78 -3.29
C HIS A 139 -8.98 4.71 -2.20
N LEU A 140 -8.08 5.70 -2.15
CA LEU A 140 -7.07 5.84 -1.10
C LEU A 140 -7.04 7.27 -0.55
N PHE A 141 -6.52 7.40 0.67
CA PHE A 141 -6.37 8.65 1.40
C PHE A 141 -4.90 8.96 1.65
N PHE A 142 -4.40 10.05 1.09
CA PHE A 142 -3.02 10.49 1.31
C PHE A 142 -2.92 11.35 2.56
N ILE A 143 -2.08 10.93 3.51
CA ILE A 143 -1.71 11.67 4.71
C ILE A 143 -0.42 12.46 4.41
N PRO A 144 -0.48 13.79 4.20
CA PRO A 144 0.64 14.55 3.66
C PRO A 144 1.70 14.89 4.72
N ILE A 145 2.42 13.91 5.29
CA ILE A 145 3.50 14.11 6.27
C ILE A 145 4.86 14.32 5.57
N SER A 146 5.49 15.51 5.65
CA SER A 146 6.87 15.73 5.16
C SER A 146 7.88 15.71 6.31
N CYS A 147 8.48 14.53 6.54
CA CYS A 147 9.57 14.36 7.49
C CYS A 147 10.82 15.13 7.03
N HIS A 148 11.05 15.25 5.72
CA HIS A 148 12.11 16.09 5.18
C HIS A 148 11.97 17.56 5.61
N LYS A 149 10.75 18.12 5.55
CA LYS A 149 10.49 19.51 5.99
C LYS A 149 10.72 19.65 7.51
N MET A 150 10.41 18.62 8.32
CA MET A 150 10.73 18.61 9.76
C MET A 150 12.23 18.68 10.01
N ARG A 151 13.02 17.89 9.27
CA ARG A 151 14.49 17.91 9.35
C ARG A 151 15.06 19.25 8.91
N GLY A 152 14.54 19.83 7.83
CA GLY A 152 14.97 21.14 7.32
C GLY A 152 14.74 22.29 8.32
N LYS A 153 13.80 22.15 9.26
CA LYS A 153 13.58 23.10 10.37
C LYS A 153 14.41 22.82 11.62
N GLY A 154 15.27 21.78 11.61
CA GLY A 154 16.09 21.41 12.77
C GLY A 154 15.31 20.70 13.88
N THR A 155 14.14 20.13 13.58
CA THR A 155 13.35 19.36 14.55
C THR A 155 14.15 18.12 15.00
N SER A 156 14.17 17.82 16.30
CA SER A 156 14.78 16.57 16.82
C SER A 156 13.90 15.36 16.49
N TYR A 157 14.48 14.16 16.44
CA TYR A 157 13.72 12.95 16.09
C TYR A 157 12.59 12.65 17.09
N GLU A 158 12.81 12.93 18.38
CA GLU A 158 11.81 12.76 19.44
C GLU A 158 10.60 13.67 19.17
N ASN A 159 10.86 14.93 18.81
CA ASN A 159 9.82 15.90 18.50
C ASN A 159 9.12 15.58 17.18
N MET A 160 9.81 15.01 16.19
CA MET A 160 9.16 14.59 14.94
C MET A 160 8.06 13.56 15.21
N THR A 161 8.33 12.57 16.05
CA THR A 161 7.34 11.54 16.40
C THR A 161 6.09 12.16 17.05
N VAL A 162 6.28 13.10 17.98
CA VAL A 162 5.16 13.82 18.61
C VAL A 162 4.36 14.62 17.58
N ILE A 163 5.03 15.35 16.69
CA ILE A 163 4.36 16.15 15.64
C ILE A 163 3.54 15.25 14.71
N VAL A 164 4.09 14.11 14.28
CA VAL A 164 3.36 13.17 13.42
C VAL A 164 2.17 12.58 14.17
N LYS A 165 2.35 12.23 15.45
CA LYS A 165 1.26 11.74 16.30
C LYS A 165 0.10 12.72 16.37
N ASP A 166 0.38 13.95 16.79
CA ASP A 166 -0.63 15.00 16.99
C ASP A 166 -1.37 15.29 15.67
N TYR A 167 -0.64 15.25 14.55
CA TYR A 167 -1.25 15.43 13.23
C TYR A 167 -2.23 14.32 12.89
N VAL A 168 -1.83 13.07 13.05
CA VAL A 168 -2.67 11.92 12.73
C VAL A 168 -3.87 11.84 13.68
N GLU A 169 -3.66 12.06 14.98
CA GLU A 169 -4.76 12.11 15.95
C GLU A 169 -5.76 13.24 15.65
N GLY A 170 -5.26 14.43 15.29
CA GLY A 170 -6.11 15.54 14.87
C GLY A 170 -6.92 15.23 13.61
N LEU A 171 -6.31 14.58 12.62
CA LEU A 171 -6.97 14.12 11.40
C LEU A 171 -8.06 13.09 11.70
N ILE A 172 -7.78 12.10 12.56
CA ILE A 172 -8.73 11.08 12.99
C ILE A 172 -9.92 11.71 13.72
N ALA A 173 -9.67 12.70 14.57
CA ALA A 173 -10.72 13.39 15.32
C ALA A 173 -11.60 14.27 14.41
N LYS A 174 -11.01 14.87 13.37
CA LYS A 174 -11.69 15.83 12.50
C LYS A 174 -12.43 15.19 11.34
N TYR A 175 -11.90 14.12 10.76
CA TYR A 175 -12.46 13.50 9.56
C TYR A 175 -12.92 12.06 9.83
N PRO A 176 -14.12 11.67 9.33
CA PRO A 176 -14.66 10.33 9.59
C PRO A 176 -13.94 9.22 8.80
N TYR A 177 -13.10 9.57 7.81
CA TYR A 177 -12.60 8.61 6.81
C TYR A 177 -11.63 7.58 7.38
N TRP A 178 -10.85 7.93 8.40
CA TRP A 178 -9.93 6.98 9.04
C TRP A 178 -10.68 5.76 9.61
N ASN A 179 -11.83 5.99 10.23
CA ASN A 179 -12.59 4.94 10.90
C ASN A 179 -13.27 3.95 9.94
N ARG A 180 -13.30 4.25 8.63
CA ARG A 180 -13.85 3.35 7.60
C ARG A 180 -13.08 2.04 7.49
N THR A 181 -11.75 2.12 7.62
CA THR A 181 -10.82 0.99 7.44
C THR A 181 -9.80 0.89 8.57
N LEU A 182 -9.91 1.74 9.59
CA LEU A 182 -8.91 1.94 10.63
C LEU A 182 -7.53 2.33 10.06
N GLY A 183 -7.50 3.03 8.94
CA GLY A 183 -6.30 3.51 8.28
C GLY A 183 -5.73 2.60 7.18
N ALA A 184 -6.41 1.51 6.81
CA ALA A 184 -5.91 0.55 5.82
C ALA A 184 -5.94 1.04 4.37
N ASP A 185 -6.81 2.00 4.06
CA ASP A 185 -6.85 2.72 2.77
C ASP A 185 -6.11 4.07 2.83
N HIS A 186 -5.36 4.30 3.91
CA HIS A 186 -4.53 5.48 4.08
C HIS A 186 -3.08 5.18 3.74
N PHE A 187 -2.39 6.16 3.19
CA PHE A 187 -0.98 6.03 2.90
C PHE A 187 -0.20 7.31 3.14
N PHE A 188 1.10 7.16 3.39
CA PHE A 188 2.04 8.25 3.61
C PHE A 188 3.42 7.89 3.07
N VAL A 189 4.24 8.92 2.84
CA VAL A 189 5.61 8.74 2.32
C VAL A 189 6.61 8.74 3.46
N THR A 190 7.56 7.82 3.42
CA THR A 190 8.72 7.79 4.31
C THR A 190 9.99 7.66 3.49
N CYS A 191 10.94 8.58 3.67
CA CYS A 191 12.18 8.55 2.93
C CYS A 191 13.39 8.56 3.86
N HIS A 192 14.28 7.59 3.65
CA HIS A 192 15.50 7.37 4.44
C HIS A 192 15.25 7.31 5.96
N ASP A 193 16.31 7.60 6.72
CA ASP A 193 16.36 7.59 8.18
C ASP A 193 15.30 8.48 8.81
N VAL A 194 15.09 9.70 8.28
CA VAL A 194 14.17 10.66 8.89
C VAL A 194 12.71 10.16 8.91
N GLY A 195 12.25 9.51 7.83
CA GLY A 195 10.89 8.98 7.76
C GLY A 195 10.66 7.83 8.72
N VAL A 196 11.66 6.95 8.86
CA VAL A 196 11.63 5.84 9.82
C VAL A 196 11.58 6.39 11.25
N ARG A 197 12.49 7.30 11.59
CA ARG A 197 12.58 7.89 12.94
C ARG A 197 11.34 8.69 13.33
N ALA A 198 10.75 9.43 12.41
CA ALA A 198 9.54 10.21 12.69
C ALA A 198 8.30 9.33 12.94
N THR A 199 8.36 8.03 12.63
CA THR A 199 7.19 7.12 12.71
C THR A 199 7.44 5.89 13.59
N GLU A 200 8.65 5.69 14.12
CA GLU A 200 9.02 4.51 14.93
C GLU A 200 8.15 4.33 16.18
N GLY A 201 7.65 5.43 16.76
CA GLY A 201 6.76 5.42 17.92
C GLY A 201 5.27 5.28 17.61
N LEU A 202 4.88 5.08 16.34
CA LEU A 202 3.48 5.12 15.89
C LEU A 202 3.02 3.79 15.27
N PRO A 203 2.90 2.71 16.07
CA PRO A 203 2.66 1.37 15.56
C PRO A 203 1.32 1.24 14.82
N LEU A 204 0.28 1.96 15.23
CA LEU A 204 -1.02 1.92 14.55
C LEU A 204 -0.94 2.53 13.15
N LEU A 205 -0.25 3.66 13.01
CA LEU A 205 -0.01 4.29 11.71
C LEU A 205 0.80 3.36 10.80
N VAL A 206 1.91 2.81 11.30
CA VAL A 206 2.83 1.98 10.52
C VAL A 206 2.21 0.63 10.10
N LYS A 207 1.45 -0.01 11.00
CA LYS A 207 0.86 -1.33 10.73
C LYS A 207 -0.39 -1.26 9.89
N ASN A 208 -1.24 -0.26 10.09
CA ASN A 208 -2.52 -0.19 9.39
C ASN A 208 -2.37 0.49 8.03
N SER A 209 -1.64 1.60 7.95
CA SER A 209 -1.54 2.38 6.71
C SER A 209 -0.43 1.91 5.79
N ILE A 210 -0.61 2.13 4.49
CA ILE A 210 0.38 1.80 3.46
C ILE A 210 1.52 2.82 3.53
N ARG A 211 2.77 2.34 3.62
CA ARG A 211 3.93 3.22 3.49
C ARG A 211 4.48 3.19 2.09
N VAL A 212 4.70 4.37 1.55
CA VAL A 212 5.47 4.59 0.32
C VAL A 212 6.91 4.89 0.75
N VAL A 213 7.82 3.95 0.55
CA VAL A 213 9.16 3.96 1.16
C VAL A 213 10.24 4.22 0.11
N CYS A 214 11.02 5.30 0.25
CA CYS A 214 12.11 5.60 -0.68
C CYS A 214 13.28 4.58 -0.61
N SER A 215 13.57 4.05 0.57
CA SER A 215 14.69 3.12 0.79
C SER A 215 14.19 1.80 1.39
N PRO A 216 13.40 1.02 0.63
CA PRO A 216 12.89 -0.25 1.12
C PRO A 216 14.06 -1.20 1.32
N SER A 217 14.11 -1.88 2.46
CA SER A 217 15.09 -2.91 2.77
C SER A 217 14.45 -3.93 3.70
N TYR A 218 14.86 -5.20 3.60
CA TYR A 218 14.45 -6.23 4.54
C TYR A 218 14.99 -6.01 5.96
N ASN A 219 16.00 -5.14 6.11
CA ASN A 219 16.63 -4.81 7.39
C ASN A 219 15.99 -3.61 8.11
N VAL A 220 14.97 -3.01 7.51
CA VAL A 220 14.14 -1.98 8.15
C VAL A 220 12.69 -2.48 8.17
N ASP A 221 11.81 -1.82 8.91
CA ASP A 221 10.43 -2.30 9.15
C ASP A 221 9.53 -2.39 7.90
N PHE A 222 10.04 -2.37 6.67
CA PHE A 222 9.28 -2.49 5.42
C PHE A 222 8.43 -3.76 5.38
N ILE A 223 7.14 -3.62 5.05
CA ILE A 223 6.17 -4.74 5.02
C ILE A 223 5.83 -5.06 3.56
N PRO A 224 6.45 -6.08 2.92
CA PRO A 224 6.37 -6.27 1.45
C PRO A 224 4.96 -6.53 0.89
N HIS A 225 4.04 -7.05 1.70
CA HIS A 225 2.67 -7.35 1.28
C HIS A 225 1.71 -6.16 1.46
N LYS A 226 2.21 -5.00 1.92
CA LYS A 226 1.41 -3.79 2.22
C LYS A 226 2.08 -2.53 1.71
N ASP A 227 3.37 -2.35 1.99
CA ASP A 227 4.14 -1.16 1.67
C ASP A 227 4.62 -1.17 0.22
N VAL A 228 4.86 0.02 -0.34
CA VAL A 228 5.25 0.23 -1.73
C VAL A 228 6.63 0.86 -1.80
N ALA A 229 7.49 0.31 -2.64
CA ALA A 229 8.80 0.89 -2.94
C ALA A 229 8.65 2.14 -3.82
N LEU A 230 9.26 3.25 -3.40
CA LEU A 230 9.37 4.47 -4.21
C LEU A 230 10.79 4.61 -4.73
N PRO A 231 11.01 4.70 -6.06
CA PRO A 231 12.34 4.90 -6.61
C PRO A 231 13.06 6.12 -6.02
N GLN A 232 14.32 5.94 -5.66
CA GLN A 232 15.17 7.03 -5.19
C GLN A 232 15.63 7.87 -6.38
N VAL A 233 15.59 9.19 -6.24
CA VAL A 233 16.38 10.06 -7.10
C VAL A 233 17.84 9.83 -6.73
N LEU A 234 18.54 9.07 -7.57
CA LEU A 234 19.95 8.76 -7.38
C LEU A 234 20.75 10.07 -7.38
N GLN A 235 21.37 10.37 -6.24
CA GLN A 235 22.46 11.34 -6.22
C GLN A 235 23.68 10.72 -6.92
N PRO A 236 24.59 11.53 -7.49
CA PRO A 236 25.79 11.03 -8.17
C PRO A 236 26.74 10.19 -7.28
N PHE A 237 26.46 10.08 -5.98
CA PHE A 237 27.18 9.25 -5.03
C PHE A 237 26.20 8.45 -4.17
N ALA A 238 26.48 7.16 -3.98
CA ALA A 238 25.72 6.32 -3.06
C ALA A 238 25.96 6.79 -1.62
N LEU A 239 24.89 7.13 -0.91
CA LEU A 239 24.96 7.32 0.54
C LEU A 239 24.96 5.94 1.23
N PRO A 240 25.53 5.82 2.44
CA PRO A 240 25.40 4.62 3.25
C PRO A 240 23.92 4.24 3.39
N ALA A 241 23.65 2.93 3.47
CA ALA A 241 22.29 2.44 3.66
C ALA A 241 21.65 3.12 4.89
N GLY A 242 20.51 3.77 4.68
CA GLY A 242 19.75 4.39 5.76
C GLY A 242 19.19 3.30 6.68
N GLY A 243 19.87 3.04 7.79
CA GLY A 243 19.46 2.12 8.83
C GLY A 243 19.62 2.75 10.22
N ASN A 244 19.35 1.97 11.27
CA ASN A 244 19.65 2.34 12.66
C ASN A 244 21.16 2.27 12.94
N ASP A 245 21.97 2.86 12.08
CA ASP A 245 23.40 3.00 12.31
C ASP A 245 23.61 4.11 13.35
N ILE A 246 23.89 3.69 14.58
CA ILE A 246 24.16 4.55 15.73
C ILE A 246 25.60 5.07 15.74
N GLU A 247 26.51 4.49 14.95
CA GLU A 247 27.94 4.82 14.96
C GLU A 247 28.27 5.98 14.02
N ASN A 248 27.52 6.15 12.93
CA ASN A 248 27.73 7.21 11.94
C ASN A 248 26.73 8.39 12.05
N ARG A 249 26.27 8.71 13.27
CA ARG A 249 25.32 9.80 13.56
C ARG A 249 25.88 11.21 13.34
#